data_AF-A0A9E3JUP5-F1
#
_entry.id   AF-A0A9E3JUP5-F1
#
_cell.length_a   1.000
_cell.length_b   1.000
_cell.length_c   1.000
_cell.angle_alpha   90.00
_cell.angle_beta   90.00
_cell.angle_gamma   90.00
#
_symmetry.space_group_name_H-M   'P 1'
#
loop_
_entity.id
_entity.type
_entity.pdbx_description
1 polymer ?
#
loop_
_entity_poly.entity_id
_entity_poly.type
_entity_poly.pdbx_seq_one_letter_code
_entity_poly.pdbx_strand_id
1 'polypeptide(L)'
;MKPFLTLRLTPRLTLRLPLFALAAGIATGACAAERLTITVTHDLAIARPAETIAVPWKSVNDALPHAGIQHIVVKDAAGHVLPHQVTNVAPEAKDPQRNGVAYGELLFQHDFAPGEKSATFTVEKSDAVVAPFPTKVSARIVPERLDDFAWENDKLAHRTYGPALAAPAPAGSDKEVLKTSGLDIWFKRVPYPIVDRWYNIGHDHYHHDEGEGIDMYNVGTTLGAGGTGIWAGGKLWSGINFAHWKVLANGPVRAIFELAYDGWDAAGTRVAEVKRFTVDAGHYFDRIDSTFDFAGNGPLQAAVGVNKNPADR
;
A
#
# COMPACT_ATOMS: atom_id res chain seq x y z
N MET A 1 2.76 8.55 10.43
CA MET A 1 1.90 8.40 11.62
C MET A 1 0.47 8.80 11.26
N LYS A 2 -0.49 7.88 11.37
CA LYS A 2 -1.91 8.28 11.39
C LYS A 2 -2.12 9.09 12.69
N PRO A 3 -2.66 10.32 12.66
CA PRO A 3 -2.65 11.24 13.80
C PRO A 3 -3.46 10.79 15.04
N PHE A 4 -4.03 9.58 15.05
CA PHE A 4 -4.97 9.12 16.07
C PHE A 4 -4.64 7.75 16.67
N LEU A 5 -3.50 7.13 16.30
CA LEU A 5 -3.11 5.82 16.82
C LEU A 5 -1.79 5.93 17.57
N THR A 6 -1.78 5.57 18.84
CA THR A 6 -0.57 5.52 19.67
C THR A 6 -0.15 4.07 19.89
N LEU A 7 1.10 3.76 19.54
CA LEU A 7 1.70 2.44 19.72
C LEU A 7 2.64 2.46 20.92
N ARG A 8 2.47 1.51 21.84
CA ARG A 8 3.42 1.21 22.91
C ARG A 8 3.99 -0.18 22.69
N LEU A 9 5.31 -0.25 22.59
CA LEU A 9 6.07 -1.48 22.37
C LEU A 9 6.78 -1.87 23.66
N THR A 10 6.50 -3.09 24.14
CA THR A 10 7.13 -3.62 25.36
C THR A 10 7.79 -4.96 25.04
N PRO A 11 9.14 -5.04 24.99
CA PRO A 11 9.82 -6.33 24.93
C PRO A 11 9.60 -7.08 26.24
N ARG A 12 9.26 -8.37 26.19
CA ARG A 12 9.19 -9.24 27.38
C ARG A 12 10.20 -10.37 27.27
N LEU A 13 11.06 -10.47 28.27
CA LEU A 13 11.93 -11.62 28.48
C LEU A 13 11.19 -12.63 29.37
N THR A 14 11.04 -13.86 28.90
CA THR A 14 10.67 -14.98 29.77
C THR A 14 11.96 -15.54 30.37
N LEU A 15 12.28 -15.21 31.62
CA LEU A 15 13.30 -15.98 32.34
C LEU A 15 12.70 -17.34 32.71
N ARG A 16 13.01 -18.39 31.94
CA ARG A 16 12.90 -19.75 32.45
C ARG A 16 14.03 -19.93 33.46
N LEU A 17 13.76 -19.76 34.76
CA LEU A 17 14.73 -20.14 35.80
C LEU A 17 14.91 -21.66 35.76
N PRO A 18 16.10 -22.20 35.41
CA PRO A 18 16.40 -23.57 35.73
C PRO A 18 16.55 -23.66 37.24
N LEU A 19 15.90 -24.64 37.87
CA LEU A 19 16.11 -24.95 39.28
C LEU A 19 17.49 -25.63 39.42
N PHE A 20 18.59 -24.89 39.32
CA PHE A 20 19.93 -25.36 39.66
C PHE A 20 20.76 -24.27 40.35
N ALA A 21 21.45 -24.71 41.39
CA ALA A 21 22.08 -23.91 42.42
C ALA A 21 23.30 -23.08 41.94
N LEU A 22 23.39 -21.87 42.50
CA LEU A 22 24.57 -21.09 42.89
C LEU A 22 25.90 -21.34 42.16
N ALA A 23 26.28 -20.44 41.25
CA ALA A 23 27.65 -19.93 41.13
C ALA A 23 27.66 -18.61 40.33
N ALA A 24 28.39 -17.63 40.85
CA ALA A 24 28.45 -16.26 40.37
C ALA A 24 29.10 -16.12 38.99
N GLY A 25 28.49 -15.29 38.14
CA GLY A 25 29.04 -14.81 36.88
C GLY A 25 28.16 -13.71 36.32
N ILE A 26 28.50 -12.46 36.60
CA ILE A 26 27.86 -11.28 35.99
C ILE A 26 28.35 -11.22 34.53
N ALA A 27 27.58 -11.83 33.64
CA ALA A 27 27.52 -11.45 32.24
C ALA A 27 26.09 -10.95 32.01
N THR A 28 25.91 -9.63 31.91
CA THR A 28 24.68 -9.04 31.38
C THR A 28 24.61 -9.31 29.89
N GLY A 29 24.35 -10.57 29.52
CA GLY A 29 23.84 -10.90 28.20
C GLY A 29 22.40 -10.41 28.16
N ALA A 30 22.11 -9.42 27.33
CA ALA A 30 20.74 -9.11 26.97
C ALA A 30 20.13 -10.38 26.37
N CYS A 31 19.33 -11.12 27.14
CA CYS A 31 18.49 -12.17 26.57
C CYS A 31 17.59 -11.50 25.53
N ALA A 32 17.65 -11.99 24.29
CA ALA A 32 16.70 -11.57 23.26
C ALA A 32 15.28 -11.84 23.79
N ALA A 33 14.36 -10.88 23.59
CA ALA A 33 12.98 -11.13 23.96
C ALA A 33 12.44 -12.31 23.12
N GLU A 34 11.75 -13.24 23.76
CA GLU A 34 11.04 -14.31 23.04
C GLU A 34 9.76 -13.78 22.39
N ARG A 35 9.28 -12.63 22.87
CA ARG A 35 8.04 -12.00 22.47
C ARG A 35 8.11 -10.47 22.57
N LEU A 36 7.57 -9.79 21.57
CA LEU A 36 7.25 -8.36 21.59
C LEU A 36 5.76 -8.19 21.88
N THR A 37 5.40 -7.39 22.88
CA THR A 37 4.01 -6.99 23.12
C THR A 37 3.74 -5.62 22.52
N ILE A 38 2.67 -5.51 21.74
CA ILE A 38 2.21 -4.27 21.11
C ILE A 38 0.89 -3.89 21.75
N THR A 39 0.82 -2.73 22.37
CA THR A 39 -0.44 -2.13 22.81
C THR A 39 -0.76 -0.94 21.91
N VAL A 40 -1.93 -0.98 21.29
CA VAL A 40 -2.44 0.04 20.40
C VAL A 40 -3.55 0.79 21.11
N THR A 41 -3.51 2.12 21.08
CA THR A 41 -4.51 2.98 21.74
C THR A 41 -5.00 4.11 20.83
N HIS A 42 -6.27 4.49 20.99
CA HIS A 42 -6.86 5.67 20.34
C HIS A 42 -8.01 6.26 21.17
N ASP A 43 -8.36 7.51 20.90
CA ASP A 43 -9.40 8.22 21.68
C ASP A 43 -10.77 8.32 21.00
N LEU A 44 -10.89 7.91 19.73
CA LEU A 44 -12.16 8.00 18.99
C LEU A 44 -13.26 7.09 19.58
N ALA A 45 -14.50 7.59 19.66
CA ALA A 45 -15.65 6.82 20.16
C ALA A 45 -16.30 5.92 19.10
N ILE A 46 -16.02 6.16 17.83
CA ILE A 46 -16.53 5.39 16.70
C ILE A 46 -15.77 4.08 16.51
N ALA A 47 -16.39 3.11 15.85
CA ALA A 47 -15.71 1.91 15.38
C ALA A 47 -14.58 2.27 14.40
N ARG A 48 -13.54 1.44 14.36
CA ARG A 48 -12.46 1.51 13.38
C ARG A 48 -12.27 0.12 12.75
N PRO A 49 -13.13 -0.26 11.79
CA PRO A 49 -13.00 -1.53 11.11
C PRO A 49 -11.72 -1.56 10.28
N ALA A 50 -11.10 -2.74 10.18
CA ALA A 50 -9.88 -3.01 9.43
C ALA A 50 -8.76 -2.00 9.71
N GLU A 51 -8.57 -1.56 10.95
CA GLU A 51 -7.50 -0.63 11.28
C GLU A 51 -6.14 -1.30 11.06
N THR A 52 -5.42 -0.85 10.03
CA THR A 52 -4.05 -1.32 9.77
C THR A 52 -3.10 -0.78 10.84
N ILE A 53 -2.60 -1.70 11.66
CA ILE A 53 -1.56 -1.45 12.66
C ILE A 53 -0.22 -1.63 11.97
N ALA A 54 0.58 -0.55 11.95
CA ALA A 54 1.87 -0.51 11.30
C ALA A 54 2.97 -0.29 12.33
N VAL A 55 3.79 -1.33 12.57
CA VAL A 55 4.92 -1.28 13.51
C VAL A 55 6.21 -1.19 12.71
N PRO A 56 7.06 -0.17 12.90
CA PRO A 56 8.34 -0.08 12.20
C PRO A 56 9.14 -1.38 12.36
N TRP A 57 9.60 -1.96 11.26
CA TRP A 57 10.32 -3.24 11.28
C TRP A 57 11.57 -3.15 12.15
N LYS A 58 12.23 -2.00 12.15
CA LYS A 58 13.36 -1.73 13.05
C LYS A 58 13.00 -1.99 14.52
N SER A 59 11.83 -1.54 14.99
CA SER A 59 11.42 -1.76 16.37
C SER A 59 11.10 -3.23 16.67
N VAL A 60 10.59 -3.96 15.67
CA VAL A 60 10.42 -5.43 15.76
C VAL A 60 11.77 -6.11 15.87
N ASN A 61 12.73 -5.77 15.01
CA ASN A 61 14.07 -6.36 15.00
C ASN A 61 14.88 -5.99 16.24
N ASP A 62 14.74 -4.77 16.78
CA ASP A 62 15.37 -4.36 18.04
C ASP A 62 14.87 -5.22 19.22
N ALA A 63 13.57 -5.59 19.22
CA ALA A 63 12.98 -6.43 20.26
C ALA A 63 13.21 -7.93 20.03
N LEU A 64 13.15 -8.38 18.78
CA LEU A 64 13.27 -9.76 18.32
C LEU A 64 14.42 -9.88 17.31
N PRO A 65 15.69 -9.76 17.76
CA PRO A 65 16.82 -9.72 16.86
C PRO A 65 16.92 -11.01 16.03
N HIS A 66 17.22 -10.85 14.74
CA HIS A 66 17.36 -11.95 13.77
C HIS A 66 16.07 -12.76 13.54
N ALA A 67 14.90 -12.22 13.90
CA ALA A 67 13.64 -12.82 13.49
C ALA A 67 13.52 -12.74 11.95
N GLY A 68 13.42 -13.90 11.29
CA GLY A 68 13.12 -13.93 9.87
C GLY A 68 11.67 -13.48 9.62
N ILE A 69 11.42 -12.74 8.54
CA ILE A 69 10.06 -12.23 8.23
C ILE A 69 9.02 -13.35 8.01
N GLN A 70 9.46 -14.56 7.64
CA GLN A 70 8.61 -15.75 7.51
C GLN A 70 8.61 -16.62 8.77
N HIS A 71 9.31 -16.18 9.83
CA HIS A 71 9.49 -16.89 11.10
C HIS A 71 8.97 -16.06 12.27
N ILE A 72 7.94 -15.25 12.02
CA ILE A 72 7.21 -14.52 13.05
C ILE A 72 5.73 -14.83 12.95
N VAL A 73 5.05 -14.85 14.09
CA VAL A 73 3.59 -14.88 14.15
C VAL A 73 3.09 -13.69 14.95
N VAL A 74 2.03 -13.06 14.46
CA VAL A 74 1.29 -12.03 15.19
C VAL A 74 0.06 -12.67 15.80
N LYS A 75 -0.18 -12.46 17.09
CA LYS A 75 -1.36 -12.98 17.78
C LYS A 75 -2.15 -11.88 18.47
N ASP A 76 -3.47 -12.05 18.53
CA ASP A 76 -4.35 -11.23 19.35
C ASP A 76 -4.24 -11.58 20.85
N ALA A 77 -4.98 -10.87 21.70
CA ALA A 77 -5.01 -11.11 23.15
C ALA A 77 -5.59 -12.49 23.53
N ALA A 78 -6.37 -13.13 22.66
CA ALA A 78 -6.92 -14.47 22.84
C ALA A 78 -5.95 -15.57 22.36
N GLY A 79 -4.85 -15.20 21.69
CA GLY A 79 -3.85 -16.12 21.16
C GLY A 79 -4.11 -16.58 19.72
N HIS A 80 -5.12 -16.03 19.03
CA HIS A 80 -5.38 -16.34 17.63
C HIS A 80 -4.32 -15.69 16.73
N VAL A 81 -3.85 -16.44 15.73
CA VAL A 81 -2.89 -15.92 14.74
C VAL A 81 -3.62 -14.99 13.78
N LEU A 82 -3.06 -13.80 13.58
CA LEU A 82 -3.57 -12.78 12.66
C LEU A 82 -2.81 -12.82 11.33
N PRO A 83 -3.52 -12.60 10.19
CA PRO A 83 -2.88 -12.26 8.94
C PRO A 83 -1.95 -11.06 9.09
N HIS A 84 -0.71 -11.22 8.66
CA HIS A 84 0.30 -10.18 8.78
C HIS A 84 1.23 -10.16 7.58
N GLN A 85 1.94 -9.04 7.44
CA GLN A 85 2.84 -8.74 6.33
C GLN A 85 4.02 -7.94 6.84
N VAL A 86 5.22 -8.22 6.35
CA VAL A 86 6.37 -7.31 6.50
C VAL A 86 6.63 -6.66 5.14
N THR A 87 6.60 -5.33 5.06
CA THR A 87 6.83 -4.62 3.80
C THR A 87 8.30 -4.61 3.42
N ASN A 88 8.61 -4.82 2.14
CA ASN A 88 9.98 -4.82 1.60
C ASN A 88 10.23 -3.58 0.73
N VAL A 89 10.31 -2.42 1.37
CA VAL A 89 10.34 -1.10 0.70
C VAL A 89 11.66 -0.77 0.00
N ALA A 90 12.73 -1.52 0.27
CA ALA A 90 14.02 -1.36 -0.39
C ALA A 90 14.57 -2.75 -0.81
N PRO A 91 13.93 -3.42 -1.78
CA PRO A 91 14.22 -4.82 -2.12
C PRO A 91 15.65 -5.05 -2.65
N GLU A 92 16.30 -3.99 -3.13
CA GLU A 92 17.68 -4.02 -3.62
C GLU A 92 18.73 -3.85 -2.51
N ALA A 93 18.31 -3.41 -1.32
CA ALA A 93 19.21 -3.20 -0.19
C ALA A 93 19.87 -4.52 0.23
N LYS A 94 21.18 -4.46 0.49
CA LYS A 94 21.93 -5.60 1.00
C LYS A 94 21.95 -5.55 2.52
N ASP A 95 21.57 -6.65 3.15
CA ASP A 95 21.48 -6.78 4.60
C ASP A 95 22.39 -7.90 5.15
N PRO A 96 23.73 -7.76 5.08
CA PRO A 96 24.64 -8.79 5.56
C PRO A 96 24.56 -8.97 7.09
N GLN A 97 24.12 -7.96 7.84
CA GLN A 97 23.96 -8.02 9.29
C GLN A 97 22.59 -8.54 9.75
N ARG A 98 21.66 -8.80 8.83
CA ARG A 98 20.27 -9.20 9.12
C ARG A 98 19.58 -8.20 10.06
N ASN A 99 19.82 -6.92 9.84
CA ASN A 99 19.24 -5.82 10.63
C ASN A 99 17.90 -5.32 10.07
N GLY A 100 17.46 -5.87 8.94
CA GLY A 100 16.20 -5.57 8.29
C GLY A 100 16.18 -4.29 7.47
N VAL A 101 17.32 -3.82 6.94
CA VAL A 101 17.41 -2.56 6.15
C VAL A 101 16.50 -2.50 4.92
N ALA A 102 16.10 -3.64 4.36
CA ALA A 102 15.19 -3.70 3.24
C ALA A 102 13.72 -3.48 3.64
N TYR A 103 13.39 -3.68 4.91
CA TYR A 103 12.01 -3.77 5.39
C TYR A 103 11.51 -2.48 6.03
N GLY A 104 10.23 -2.17 5.79
CA GLY A 104 9.59 -0.97 6.32
C GLY A 104 8.86 -1.23 7.63
N GLU A 105 7.75 -1.96 7.57
CA GLU A 105 6.77 -2.12 8.65
C GLU A 105 6.29 -3.56 8.74
N LEU A 106 6.04 -4.05 9.96
CA LEU A 106 5.16 -5.17 10.23
C LEU A 106 3.72 -4.63 10.27
N LEU A 107 2.85 -5.23 9.46
CA LEU A 107 1.47 -4.87 9.26
C LEU A 107 0.55 -6.01 9.66
N PHE A 108 -0.54 -5.67 10.34
CA PHE A 108 -1.68 -6.54 10.62
C PHE A 108 -2.90 -5.64 10.88
N GLN A 109 -4.09 -6.23 11.04
CA GLN A 109 -5.32 -5.45 11.20
C GLN A 109 -6.09 -5.84 12.44
N HIS A 110 -6.85 -4.89 12.96
CA HIS A 110 -7.81 -5.08 14.06
C HIS A 110 -9.08 -4.28 13.80
N ASP A 111 -10.22 -4.86 14.17
CA ASP A 111 -11.52 -4.19 14.14
C ASP A 111 -11.82 -3.62 15.52
N PHE A 112 -11.63 -2.31 15.72
CA PHE A 112 -12.02 -1.67 16.98
C PHE A 112 -13.54 -1.48 17.01
N ALA A 113 -14.20 -2.04 18.03
CA ALA A 113 -15.62 -1.81 18.26
C ALA A 113 -15.89 -0.36 18.71
N PRO A 114 -17.13 0.16 18.59
CA PRO A 114 -17.49 1.44 19.18
C PRO A 114 -17.12 1.48 20.68
N GLY A 115 -16.35 2.49 21.08
CA GLY A 115 -15.88 2.66 22.45
C GLY A 115 -14.67 1.82 22.87
N GLU A 116 -14.21 0.85 22.07
CA GLU A 116 -12.94 0.16 22.31
C GLU A 116 -11.79 1.13 22.10
N LYS A 117 -10.95 1.36 23.12
CA LYS A 117 -9.86 2.36 23.08
C LYS A 117 -8.48 1.74 23.00
N SER A 118 -8.38 0.43 23.26
CA SER A 118 -7.11 -0.25 23.42
C SER A 118 -7.22 -1.70 23.00
N ALA A 119 -6.22 -2.18 22.26
CA ALA A 119 -6.04 -3.58 21.92
C ALA A 119 -4.58 -4.00 22.14
N THR A 120 -4.35 -5.26 22.49
CA THR A 120 -3.00 -5.81 22.73
C THR A 120 -2.74 -7.01 21.84
N PHE A 121 -1.52 -7.06 21.30
CA PHE A 121 -1.04 -8.08 20.39
C PHE A 121 0.34 -8.56 20.80
N THR A 122 0.70 -9.76 20.35
CA THR A 122 2.06 -10.29 20.52
C THR A 122 2.69 -10.61 19.18
N VAL A 123 3.99 -10.35 19.05
CA VAL A 123 4.83 -10.86 17.97
C VAL A 123 5.79 -11.86 18.59
N GLU A 124 5.82 -13.07 18.05
CA GLU A 124 6.62 -14.19 18.55
C GLU A 124 7.44 -14.78 17.42
N LYS A 125 8.64 -15.26 17.73
CA LYS A 125 9.42 -16.07 16.80
C LYS A 125 8.74 -17.43 16.60
N SER A 126 8.85 -17.96 15.40
CA SER A 126 8.35 -19.28 15.02
C SER A 126 9.48 -20.13 14.44
N ASP A 127 9.65 -21.34 14.97
CA ASP A 127 10.60 -22.31 14.42
C ASP A 127 10.13 -22.83 13.04
N ALA A 128 8.82 -22.82 12.78
CA ALA A 128 8.24 -23.14 11.49
C ALA A 128 8.14 -21.90 10.60
N VAL A 129 8.28 -22.12 9.29
CA VAL A 129 7.94 -21.12 8.27
C VAL A 129 6.42 -20.89 8.27
N VAL A 130 6.01 -19.64 8.36
CA VAL A 130 4.60 -19.25 8.32
C VAL A 130 4.12 -19.26 6.87
N ALA A 131 3.01 -19.97 6.62
CA ALA A 131 2.39 -20.02 5.31
C ALA A 131 1.87 -18.62 4.89
N PRO A 132 1.92 -18.27 3.60
CA PRO A 132 1.33 -17.02 3.11
C PRO A 132 -0.16 -16.95 3.45
N PHE A 133 -0.62 -15.78 3.92
CA PHE A 133 -2.04 -15.52 4.11
C PHE A 133 -2.72 -15.20 2.78
N PRO A 134 -4.05 -15.40 2.65
CA PRO A 134 -4.79 -14.99 1.47
C PRO A 134 -4.59 -13.51 1.16
N THR A 135 -4.22 -13.22 -0.08
CA THR A 135 -4.00 -11.85 -0.56
C THR A 135 -5.32 -11.10 -0.65
N LYS A 136 -5.43 -9.99 0.08
CA LYS A 136 -6.56 -9.06 -0.05
C LYS A 136 -6.23 -7.83 -0.88
N VAL A 137 -4.95 -7.54 -1.10
CA VAL A 137 -4.48 -6.36 -1.83
C VAL A 137 -3.45 -6.77 -2.86
N SER A 138 -3.56 -6.27 -4.08
CA SER A 138 -2.58 -6.47 -5.15
C SER A 138 -2.32 -5.19 -5.92
N ALA A 139 -1.11 -5.05 -6.47
CA ALA A 139 -0.73 -4.02 -7.43
C ALA A 139 0.23 -4.61 -8.47
N ARG A 140 0.04 -4.27 -9.76
CA ARG A 140 0.92 -4.72 -10.84
C ARG A 140 0.84 -3.83 -12.07
N ILE A 141 1.86 -3.95 -12.90
CA ILE A 141 1.80 -3.55 -14.30
C ILE A 141 0.94 -4.55 -15.11
N VAL A 142 0.27 -4.05 -16.14
CA VAL A 142 -0.66 -4.77 -17.04
C VAL A 142 -0.22 -4.56 -18.49
N PRO A 143 0.89 -5.19 -18.94
CA PRO A 143 1.39 -5.03 -20.31
C PRO A 143 0.35 -5.45 -21.36
N GLU A 144 -0.48 -6.44 -21.03
CA GLU A 144 -1.56 -6.93 -21.89
C GLU A 144 -2.64 -5.87 -22.17
N ARG A 145 -2.71 -4.80 -21.37
CA ARG A 145 -3.55 -3.63 -21.61
C ARG A 145 -2.71 -2.37 -21.81
N LEU A 146 -1.82 -2.41 -22.80
CA LEU A 146 -1.03 -1.25 -23.23
C LEU A 146 -0.30 -0.54 -22.07
N ASP A 147 0.30 -1.38 -21.22
CA ASP A 147 1.05 -1.01 -20.01
C ASP A 147 0.23 -0.30 -18.92
N ASP A 148 -1.09 -0.48 -18.85
CA ASP A 148 -1.87 -0.01 -17.70
C ASP A 148 -1.23 -0.46 -16.38
N PHE A 149 -1.43 0.30 -15.31
CA PHE A 149 -1.06 -0.12 -13.96
C PHE A 149 -2.34 -0.29 -13.15
N ALA A 150 -2.54 -1.47 -12.57
CA ALA A 150 -3.74 -1.80 -11.83
C ALA A 150 -3.43 -2.17 -10.38
N TRP A 151 -4.33 -1.80 -9.49
CA TRP A 151 -4.28 -2.18 -8.09
C TRP A 151 -5.67 -2.38 -7.53
N GLU A 152 -5.79 -3.18 -6.48
CA GLU A 152 -7.06 -3.47 -5.85
C GLU A 152 -6.90 -3.86 -4.39
N ASN A 153 -8.00 -3.77 -3.65
CA ASN A 153 -8.18 -4.45 -2.39
C ASN A 153 -9.50 -5.24 -2.37
N ASP A 154 -9.92 -5.77 -1.22
CA ASP A 154 -11.19 -6.48 -1.02
C ASP A 154 -12.44 -5.58 -1.11
N LYS A 155 -12.29 -4.29 -1.43
CA LYS A 155 -13.39 -3.32 -1.56
C LYS A 155 -13.52 -2.75 -2.96
N LEU A 156 -12.40 -2.36 -3.58
CA LEU A 156 -12.34 -1.65 -4.86
C LEU A 156 -11.16 -2.14 -5.70
N ALA A 157 -11.24 -1.94 -7.00
CA ALA A 157 -10.12 -2.05 -7.91
C ALA A 157 -9.94 -0.72 -8.66
N HIS A 158 -8.77 -0.51 -9.24
CA HIS A 158 -8.40 0.73 -9.90
C HIS A 158 -7.42 0.45 -11.02
N ARG A 159 -7.30 1.41 -11.93
CA ARG A 159 -6.18 1.46 -12.86
C ARG A 159 -5.74 2.90 -13.14
N THR A 160 -4.57 3.03 -13.73
CA THR A 160 -4.13 4.23 -14.43
C THR A 160 -3.37 3.80 -15.68
N TYR A 161 -3.24 4.72 -16.61
CA TYR A 161 -2.90 4.38 -17.98
C TYR A 161 -1.40 4.39 -18.26
N GLY A 162 -0.97 3.42 -19.07
CA GLY A 162 0.44 3.14 -19.36
C GLY A 162 1.07 3.91 -20.50
N PRO A 163 2.41 3.89 -20.61
CA PRO A 163 3.14 4.54 -21.70
C PRO A 163 2.80 3.96 -23.08
N ALA A 164 2.56 2.65 -23.20
CA ALA A 164 2.14 2.07 -24.48
C ALA A 164 0.77 2.59 -24.94
N LEU A 165 -0.17 2.92 -24.05
CA LEU A 165 -1.45 3.55 -24.43
C LEU A 165 -1.25 4.98 -24.98
N ALA A 166 -0.33 5.76 -24.41
CA ALA A 166 -0.04 7.12 -24.87
C ALA A 166 0.69 7.18 -26.23
N ALA A 167 1.37 6.10 -26.61
CA ALA A 167 2.14 6.04 -27.85
C ALA A 167 1.24 6.17 -29.08
N PRO A 168 1.71 6.77 -30.19
CA PRO A 168 0.95 6.83 -31.43
C PRO A 168 0.50 5.43 -31.90
N ALA A 169 -0.70 5.36 -32.46
CA ALA A 169 -1.17 4.14 -33.13
C ALA A 169 -0.32 3.88 -34.38
N PRO A 170 0.14 2.63 -34.61
CA PRO A 170 0.69 2.23 -35.90
C PRO A 170 -0.28 2.56 -37.04
N ALA A 171 0.26 2.95 -38.20
CA ALA A 171 -0.55 3.26 -39.37
C ALA A 171 -1.45 2.07 -39.75
N GLY A 172 -2.76 2.30 -39.84
CA GLY A 172 -3.75 1.27 -40.17
C GLY A 172 -4.22 0.40 -38.99
N SER A 173 -3.79 0.70 -37.76
CA SER A 173 -4.33 0.03 -36.55
C SER A 173 -5.51 0.80 -35.95
N ASP A 174 -6.35 0.07 -35.23
CA ASP A 174 -7.46 0.55 -34.40
C ASP A 174 -7.05 0.73 -32.91
N LYS A 175 -5.75 0.71 -32.64
CA LYS A 175 -5.20 0.86 -31.29
C LYS A 175 -5.66 2.18 -30.67
N GLU A 176 -6.29 2.08 -29.50
CA GLU A 176 -6.63 3.24 -28.68
C GLU A 176 -5.38 4.08 -28.36
N VAL A 177 -5.56 5.41 -28.34
CA VAL A 177 -4.54 6.35 -27.87
C VAL A 177 -5.17 7.31 -26.88
N LEU A 178 -4.76 7.20 -25.62
CA LEU A 178 -5.20 8.08 -24.54
C LEU A 178 -4.00 8.65 -23.80
N LYS A 179 -3.98 9.98 -23.67
CA LYS A 179 -2.97 10.73 -22.91
C LYS A 179 -3.61 11.31 -21.66
N THR A 180 -3.36 10.70 -20.51
CA THR A 180 -3.99 11.11 -19.25
C THR A 180 -3.19 10.64 -18.04
N SER A 181 -3.22 11.43 -16.97
CA SER A 181 -2.74 11.08 -15.63
C SER A 181 -3.89 10.71 -14.68
N GLY A 182 -5.11 10.61 -15.21
CA GLY A 182 -6.31 10.33 -14.43
C GLY A 182 -6.34 8.91 -13.88
N LEU A 183 -6.98 8.76 -12.73
CA LEU A 183 -7.15 7.48 -12.03
C LEU A 183 -8.55 6.93 -12.26
N ASP A 184 -8.63 5.65 -12.61
CA ASP A 184 -9.87 4.91 -12.82
C ASP A 184 -10.27 4.13 -11.57
N ILE A 185 -11.57 3.90 -11.36
CA ILE A 185 -12.13 3.15 -10.24
C ILE A 185 -13.13 2.12 -10.72
N TRP A 186 -12.91 0.88 -10.30
CA TRP A 186 -13.74 -0.28 -10.58
C TRP A 186 -14.49 -0.68 -9.31
N PHE A 187 -15.77 -0.94 -9.47
CA PHE A 187 -16.68 -1.21 -8.36
C PHE A 187 -16.82 -2.71 -8.17
N LYS A 188 -16.41 -3.23 -7.01
CA LYS A 188 -16.46 -4.66 -6.71
C LYS A 188 -17.72 -5.03 -5.92
N ARG A 189 -18.21 -6.23 -6.15
CA ARG A 189 -19.27 -6.91 -5.37
C ARG A 189 -18.74 -8.08 -4.56
N VAL A 190 -17.45 -8.39 -4.72
CA VAL A 190 -16.78 -9.55 -4.12
C VAL A 190 -15.54 -9.12 -3.31
N PRO A 191 -15.21 -9.82 -2.20
CA PRO A 191 -14.13 -9.44 -1.30
C PRO A 191 -12.77 -10.07 -1.66
N TYR A 192 -12.60 -10.58 -2.87
CA TYR A 192 -11.37 -11.24 -3.33
C TYR A 192 -10.80 -10.53 -4.57
N PRO A 193 -9.49 -10.70 -4.86
CA PRO A 193 -8.87 -10.10 -6.05
C PRO A 193 -9.53 -10.52 -7.37
N ILE A 194 -9.75 -9.57 -8.27
CA ILE A 194 -10.42 -9.74 -9.57
C ILE A 194 -9.57 -9.28 -10.77
N VAL A 195 -8.59 -8.41 -10.56
CA VAL A 195 -7.88 -7.66 -11.62
C VAL A 195 -7.28 -8.61 -12.66
N ASP A 196 -6.55 -9.64 -12.21
CA ASP A 196 -5.90 -10.59 -13.12
C ASP A 196 -6.90 -11.33 -13.99
N ARG A 197 -8.01 -11.77 -13.41
CA ARG A 197 -9.03 -12.51 -14.15
C ARG A 197 -9.80 -11.62 -15.11
N TRP A 198 -10.16 -10.41 -14.70
CA TRP A 198 -10.87 -9.47 -15.55
C TRP A 198 -10.03 -9.07 -16.77
N TYR A 199 -8.73 -8.79 -16.58
CA TYR A 199 -7.84 -8.57 -17.72
C TYR A 199 -7.66 -9.82 -18.60
N ASN A 200 -7.62 -11.02 -18.02
CA ASN A 200 -7.47 -12.26 -18.78
C ASN A 200 -8.69 -12.60 -19.66
N ILE A 201 -9.88 -12.13 -19.32
CA ILE A 201 -11.08 -12.34 -20.16
C ILE A 201 -11.00 -11.48 -21.42
N GLY A 202 -10.46 -10.26 -21.29
CA GLY A 202 -10.23 -9.35 -22.40
C GLY A 202 -10.72 -7.93 -22.13
N HIS A 203 -10.38 -7.03 -23.04
CA HIS A 203 -10.87 -5.66 -23.03
C HIS A 203 -12.41 -5.63 -23.18
N ASP A 204 -13.02 -4.58 -22.65
CA ASP A 204 -14.47 -4.30 -22.62
C ASP A 204 -15.37 -5.21 -21.77
N HIS A 205 -14.95 -6.43 -21.46
CA HIS A 205 -15.76 -7.36 -20.66
C HIS A 205 -16.12 -6.79 -19.28
N TYR A 206 -15.15 -6.17 -18.61
CA TYR A 206 -15.35 -5.59 -17.28
C TYR A 206 -16.25 -4.34 -17.26
N HIS A 207 -16.74 -3.87 -18.41
CA HIS A 207 -17.81 -2.85 -18.50
C HIS A 207 -19.23 -3.44 -18.40
N HIS A 208 -19.35 -4.75 -18.15
CA HIS A 208 -20.61 -5.42 -17.86
C HIS A 208 -20.51 -6.18 -16.54
N ASP A 209 -21.51 -6.03 -15.65
CA ASP A 209 -21.52 -6.76 -14.38
C ASP A 209 -21.98 -8.21 -14.59
N GLU A 210 -21.03 -9.13 -14.47
CA GLU A 210 -21.29 -10.58 -14.52
C GLU A 210 -21.34 -11.24 -13.13
N GLY A 211 -21.54 -10.44 -12.08
CA GLY A 211 -21.74 -10.91 -10.70
C GLY A 211 -20.67 -10.46 -9.71
N GLU A 212 -19.59 -9.85 -10.18
CA GLU A 212 -18.41 -9.51 -9.38
C GLU A 212 -18.15 -8.03 -9.27
N GLY A 213 -18.85 -7.22 -10.06
CA GLY A 213 -18.58 -5.80 -10.17
C GLY A 213 -18.56 -5.31 -11.61
N ILE A 214 -18.22 -4.03 -11.76
CA ILE A 214 -18.17 -3.35 -13.05
C ILE A 214 -17.18 -2.18 -13.00
N ASP A 215 -16.48 -1.96 -14.11
CA ASP A 215 -15.89 -0.67 -14.46
C ASP A 215 -16.96 0.18 -15.18
N MET A 216 -17.50 1.16 -14.46
CA MET A 216 -18.47 2.12 -15.00
C MET A 216 -17.95 3.56 -14.95
N TYR A 217 -16.67 3.75 -14.64
CA TYR A 217 -16.10 5.07 -14.42
C TYR A 217 -15.26 5.50 -15.64
N ASN A 218 -15.72 6.52 -16.35
CA ASN A 218 -15.01 7.01 -17.52
C ASN A 218 -14.05 8.15 -17.16
N VAL A 219 -12.74 7.90 -17.29
CA VAL A 219 -11.70 8.88 -17.00
C VAL A 219 -11.48 9.86 -18.15
N GLY A 220 -11.37 9.36 -19.38
CA GLY A 220 -10.96 10.15 -20.54
C GLY A 220 -9.70 10.98 -20.30
N THR A 221 -9.68 12.24 -20.75
CA THR A 221 -8.57 13.18 -20.54
C THR A 221 -8.65 13.95 -19.22
N THR A 222 -9.53 13.54 -18.30
CA THR A 222 -9.70 14.20 -16.99
C THR A 222 -8.69 13.68 -15.96
N LEU A 223 -8.71 14.25 -14.74
CA LEU A 223 -7.94 13.73 -13.61
C LEU A 223 -8.55 12.46 -12.97
N GLY A 224 -9.65 11.93 -13.50
CA GLY A 224 -10.26 10.71 -12.96
C GLY A 224 -10.69 10.87 -11.51
N ALA A 225 -10.50 9.84 -10.68
CA ALA A 225 -10.91 9.78 -9.29
C ALA A 225 -9.72 10.02 -8.34
N GLY A 226 -9.18 11.25 -8.33
CA GLY A 226 -8.08 11.64 -7.43
C GLY A 226 -6.73 11.86 -8.12
N GLY A 227 -6.69 11.96 -9.44
CA GLY A 227 -5.53 12.45 -10.16
C GLY A 227 -5.22 13.91 -9.82
N THR A 228 -4.02 14.36 -10.19
CA THR A 228 -3.51 15.70 -9.84
C THR A 228 -3.09 16.48 -11.07
N GLY A 229 -3.08 17.79 -10.94
CA GLY A 229 -2.47 18.69 -11.90
C GLY A 229 -2.07 20.01 -11.25
N ILE A 230 -1.46 20.90 -12.01
CA ILE A 230 -1.05 22.22 -11.57
C ILE A 230 -2.07 23.24 -12.05
N TRP A 231 -2.61 24.04 -11.13
CA TRP A 231 -3.49 25.15 -11.44
C TRP A 231 -2.66 26.42 -11.64
N ALA A 232 -2.57 26.91 -12.87
CA ALA A 232 -1.80 28.09 -13.20
C ALA A 232 -2.44 28.88 -14.34
N GLY A 233 -2.51 30.22 -14.19
CA GLY A 233 -3.09 31.10 -15.21
C GLY A 233 -4.58 30.84 -15.48
N GLY A 234 -5.33 30.38 -14.47
CA GLY A 234 -6.76 30.05 -14.61
C GLY A 234 -7.04 28.75 -15.37
N LYS A 235 -6.01 27.93 -15.62
CA LYS A 235 -6.10 26.66 -16.34
C LYS A 235 -5.43 25.54 -15.54
N LEU A 236 -5.96 24.32 -15.69
CA LEU A 236 -5.35 23.09 -15.19
C LEU A 236 -4.32 22.55 -16.19
N TRP A 237 -3.14 22.21 -15.69
CA TRP A 237 -2.03 21.60 -16.43
C TRP A 237 -1.65 20.27 -15.78
N SER A 238 -1.94 19.16 -16.44
CA SER A 238 -1.66 17.83 -15.91
C SER A 238 -0.54 17.14 -16.69
N GLY A 239 0.13 16.20 -16.02
CA GLY A 239 0.89 15.17 -16.72
C GLY A 239 -0.01 14.28 -17.57
N ILE A 240 0.62 13.39 -18.33
CA ILE A 240 -0.04 12.34 -19.10
C ILE A 240 0.13 11.00 -18.38
N ASN A 241 0.31 9.91 -19.11
CA ASN A 241 0.54 8.57 -18.57
C ASN A 241 1.84 8.52 -17.76
N PHE A 242 1.91 7.60 -16.81
CA PHE A 242 3.15 7.42 -16.06
C PHE A 242 4.27 6.92 -16.99
N ALA A 243 5.51 7.31 -16.68
CA ALA A 243 6.71 6.91 -17.41
C ALA A 243 7.39 5.70 -16.75
N HIS A 244 7.40 5.66 -15.42
CA HIS A 244 8.03 4.59 -14.65
C HIS A 244 7.13 4.14 -13.51
N TRP A 245 7.29 2.87 -13.12
CA TRP A 245 6.57 2.27 -12.02
C TRP A 245 7.52 1.47 -11.13
N LYS A 246 7.16 1.33 -9.86
CA LYS A 246 7.86 0.46 -8.91
C LYS A 246 6.90 -0.09 -7.87
N VAL A 247 6.81 -1.40 -7.74
CA VAL A 247 6.07 -2.04 -6.62
C VAL A 247 7.03 -2.21 -5.45
N LEU A 248 6.71 -1.60 -4.31
CA LEU A 248 7.50 -1.61 -3.08
C LEU A 248 7.00 -2.64 -2.07
N ALA A 249 5.71 -2.90 -2.03
CA ALA A 249 5.12 -3.96 -1.21
C ALA A 249 3.85 -4.45 -1.88
N ASN A 250 3.55 -5.74 -1.74
CA ASN A 250 2.38 -6.32 -2.39
C ASN A 250 1.76 -7.43 -1.55
N GLY A 251 0.65 -7.13 -0.88
CA GLY A 251 -0.17 -8.07 -0.11
C GLY A 251 0.54 -8.76 1.06
N PRO A 252 -0.20 -9.47 1.93
CA PRO A 252 -1.67 -9.63 1.93
C PRO A 252 -2.46 -8.48 2.58
N VAL A 253 -1.81 -7.58 3.34
CA VAL A 253 -2.48 -6.53 4.12
C VAL A 253 -2.45 -5.18 3.39
N ARG A 254 -1.35 -4.88 2.70
CA ARG A 254 -1.09 -3.60 2.05
C ARG A 254 -0.30 -3.78 0.76
N ALA A 255 -0.64 -2.98 -0.25
CA ALA A 255 0.24 -2.71 -1.38
C ALA A 255 0.81 -1.28 -1.29
N ILE A 256 2.07 -1.14 -1.68
CA ILE A 256 2.75 0.14 -1.81
C ILE A 256 3.43 0.14 -3.16
N PHE A 257 3.18 1.15 -3.97
CA PHE A 257 3.84 1.31 -5.27
C PHE A 257 4.02 2.79 -5.61
N GLU A 258 4.92 3.05 -6.55
CA GLU A 258 5.21 4.38 -7.06
C GLU A 258 4.98 4.44 -8.55
N LEU A 259 4.41 5.54 -9.00
CA LEU A 259 4.30 5.91 -10.40
C LEU A 259 4.98 7.27 -10.61
N ALA A 260 5.97 7.32 -11.48
CA ALA A 260 6.66 8.55 -11.85
C ALA A 260 6.15 9.05 -13.20
N TYR A 261 5.85 10.34 -13.27
CA TYR A 261 5.38 11.05 -14.44
C TYR A 261 6.48 11.98 -14.92
N ASP A 262 6.83 11.86 -16.20
CA ASP A 262 7.81 12.72 -16.85
C ASP A 262 7.38 14.18 -16.80
N GLY A 263 8.37 15.07 -16.94
CA GLY A 263 8.09 16.50 -16.86
C GLY A 263 7.03 16.98 -17.88
N TRP A 264 6.19 17.92 -17.48
CA TRP A 264 5.29 18.68 -18.35
C TRP A 264 5.45 20.18 -18.12
N ASP A 265 5.00 20.99 -19.09
CA ASP A 265 4.95 22.44 -18.94
C ASP A 265 3.63 22.84 -18.27
N ALA A 266 3.73 23.52 -17.13
CA ALA A 266 2.62 24.14 -16.44
C ALA A 266 2.79 25.66 -16.47
N ALA A 267 2.28 26.28 -17.55
CA ALA A 267 2.36 27.72 -17.79
C ALA A 267 3.80 28.27 -17.71
N GLY A 268 4.75 27.60 -18.36
CA GLY A 268 6.16 27.98 -18.39
C GLY A 268 7.01 27.41 -17.24
N THR A 269 6.40 26.73 -16.27
CA THR A 269 7.12 25.99 -15.23
C THR A 269 7.18 24.52 -15.59
N ARG A 270 8.38 23.97 -15.73
CA ARG A 270 8.59 22.53 -15.92
C ARG A 270 8.37 21.81 -14.59
N VAL A 271 7.43 20.87 -14.56
CA VAL A 271 7.05 20.09 -13.35
C VAL A 271 7.09 18.60 -13.68
N ALA A 272 7.68 17.78 -12.79
CA ALA A 272 7.54 16.32 -12.80
C ALA A 272 6.88 15.85 -11.49
N GLU A 273 6.34 14.63 -11.47
CA GLU A 273 5.64 14.10 -10.29
C GLU A 273 5.98 12.64 -10.02
N VAL A 274 6.16 12.30 -8.74
CA VAL A 274 6.12 10.92 -8.26
C VAL A 274 4.92 10.76 -7.33
N LYS A 275 4.02 9.83 -7.65
CA LYS A 275 2.92 9.41 -6.79
C LYS A 275 3.30 8.13 -6.06
N ARG A 276 3.26 8.13 -4.74
CA ARG A 276 3.32 6.90 -3.93
C ARG A 276 1.91 6.54 -3.44
N PHE A 277 1.46 5.36 -3.83
CA PHE A 277 0.17 4.81 -3.41
C PHE A 277 0.37 3.89 -2.22
N THR A 278 -0.53 3.97 -1.25
CA THR A 278 -0.66 3.04 -0.13
C THR A 278 -2.10 2.55 -0.09
N VAL A 279 -2.28 1.26 -0.35
CA VAL A 279 -3.57 0.57 -0.51
C VAL A 279 -3.69 -0.43 0.62
N ASP A 280 -4.66 -0.27 1.50
CA ASP A 280 -4.89 -1.16 2.64
C ASP A 280 -6.11 -2.06 2.40
N ALA A 281 -6.04 -3.32 2.84
CA ALA A 281 -7.20 -4.20 2.89
C ALA A 281 -8.32 -3.61 3.76
N GLY A 282 -9.57 -3.76 3.35
CA GLY A 282 -10.74 -3.32 4.10
C GLY A 282 -11.09 -1.84 3.98
N HIS A 283 -10.30 -1.04 3.27
CA HIS A 283 -10.53 0.41 3.10
C HIS A 283 -11.15 0.75 1.74
N TYR A 284 -12.01 1.77 1.69
CA TYR A 284 -12.52 2.33 0.43
C TYR A 284 -11.65 3.45 -0.13
N PHE A 285 -10.66 3.92 0.64
CA PHE A 285 -9.79 5.02 0.26
C PHE A 285 -8.34 4.58 0.29
N ASP A 286 -7.63 4.94 -0.76
CA ASP A 286 -6.18 4.83 -0.82
C ASP A 286 -5.54 6.14 -0.39
N ARG A 287 -4.32 6.04 0.13
CA ARG A 287 -3.48 7.21 0.37
C ARG A 287 -2.54 7.39 -0.82
N ILE A 288 -2.51 8.60 -1.36
CA ILE A 288 -1.60 9.00 -2.43
C ILE A 288 -0.76 10.16 -1.93
N ASP A 289 0.56 9.95 -1.83
CA ASP A 289 1.53 11.00 -1.55
C ASP A 289 2.15 11.46 -2.88
N SER A 290 1.78 12.64 -3.34
CA SER A 290 2.32 13.27 -4.55
C SER A 290 3.51 14.18 -4.23
N THR A 291 4.66 13.89 -4.83
CA THR A 291 5.88 14.73 -4.74
C THR A 291 6.16 15.36 -6.09
N PHE A 292 6.21 16.69 -6.14
CA PHE A 292 6.49 17.45 -7.37
C PHE A 292 7.93 17.96 -7.37
N ASP A 293 8.61 17.80 -8.49
CA ASP A 293 9.92 18.41 -8.77
C ASP A 293 9.75 19.52 -9.81
N PHE A 294 10.19 20.73 -9.48
CA PHE A 294 10.05 21.91 -10.34
C PHE A 294 11.08 22.99 -10.01
N ALA A 295 11.43 23.78 -11.02
CA ALA A 295 12.34 24.92 -10.83
C ALA A 295 11.57 26.16 -10.34
N GLY A 296 12.03 26.75 -9.23
CA GLY A 296 11.50 28.01 -8.69
C GLY A 296 11.38 27.98 -7.15
N ASN A 297 11.26 29.17 -6.55
CA ASN A 297 11.13 29.32 -5.09
C ASN A 297 9.69 29.67 -4.67
N GLY A 298 8.77 29.78 -5.61
CA GLY A 298 7.36 30.11 -5.37
C GLY A 298 6.52 28.86 -5.08
N PRO A 299 5.36 29.01 -4.41
CA PRO A 299 4.45 27.89 -4.20
C PRO A 299 3.86 27.39 -5.52
N LEU A 300 3.77 26.08 -5.66
CA LEU A 300 3.06 25.42 -6.76
C LEU A 300 1.63 25.08 -6.31
N GLN A 301 0.62 25.56 -7.03
CA GLN A 301 -0.76 25.25 -6.70
C GLN A 301 -1.16 23.90 -7.33
N ALA A 302 -1.03 22.83 -6.55
CA ALA A 302 -1.56 21.52 -6.93
C ALA A 302 -3.09 21.49 -6.80
N ALA A 303 -3.76 20.90 -7.79
CA ALA A 303 -5.18 20.60 -7.79
C ALA A 303 -5.38 19.08 -7.79
N VAL A 304 -6.40 18.62 -7.08
CA VAL A 304 -6.87 17.23 -7.09
C VAL A 304 -8.24 17.20 -7.76
N GLY A 305 -8.41 16.34 -8.76
CA GLY A 305 -9.64 16.29 -9.54
C GLY A 305 -10.46 15.05 -9.28
N VAL A 306 -11.79 15.22 -9.35
CA VAL A 306 -12.77 14.14 -9.44
C VAL A 306 -13.64 14.41 -10.65
N ASN A 307 -13.68 13.48 -11.60
CA ASN A 307 -14.63 13.56 -12.70
C ASN A 307 -16.03 13.21 -12.21
N LYS A 308 -16.98 14.12 -12.43
CA LYS A 308 -18.39 13.97 -11.98
C LYS A 308 -19.34 13.61 -13.12
N ASN A 309 -18.88 13.71 -14.35
CA ASN A 309 -19.68 13.45 -15.54
C ASN A 309 -19.07 12.26 -16.28
N PRO A 310 -19.88 11.36 -16.87
CA PRO A 310 -19.39 10.44 -17.87
C PRO A 310 -18.63 11.23 -18.95
N ALA A 311 -17.39 10.84 -19.26
CA ALA A 311 -16.61 11.53 -20.29
C ALA A 311 -17.11 11.21 -21.72
N ASP A 312 -18.11 10.33 -21.84
CA ASP A 312 -18.87 9.98 -23.03
C ASP A 312 -20.31 10.51 -22.96
N ARG A 313 -20.53 11.62 -23.67
CA ARG A 313 -21.79 11.89 -24.38
C ARG A 313 -21.45 12.12 -25.84
#